data_AF-A0A0F7LPT1-F1
#
_entry.id   AF-A0A0F7LPT1-F1
#
_cell.length_a   1.000
_cell.length_b   1.000
_cell.length_c   1.000
_cell.angle_alpha   90.00
_cell.angle_beta   90.00
_cell.angle_gamma   90.00
#
_symmetry.space_group_name_H-M   'P 1'
#
loop_
_entity.id
_entity.type
_entity.pdbx_description
1 polymer ?
#
loop_
_entity_poly.entity_id
_entity_poly.type
_entity_poly.pdbx_seq_one_letter_code
_entity_poly.pdbx_strand_id
1 'polypeptide(L)'
;MLKIFNCVKLIGLLIVFILPCIGYSETQYVDPMTTCLNDYVLPKLSADILPEKLVDDAFITCKFQVDEWLKPFEAIDKREENYKSMHDFYARMVNIRRKAELSNN
;
A
#
# COMPACT_ATOMS: atom_id res chain seq x y z
N MET A 1 -52.28 -21.07 -32.32
CA MET A 1 -51.15 -20.43 -31.61
C MET A 1 -49.92 -20.69 -32.44
N LEU A 2 -49.51 -19.71 -33.25
CA LEU A 2 -48.57 -19.97 -34.34
C LEU A 2 -47.72 -18.74 -34.66
N LYS A 3 -46.45 -19.04 -34.92
CA LYS A 3 -45.43 -18.30 -35.69
C LYS A 3 -44.54 -17.34 -34.89
N ILE A 4 -43.45 -17.94 -34.42
CA ILE A 4 -42.07 -17.54 -34.75
C ILE A 4 -42.03 -16.52 -35.89
N PHE A 5 -41.69 -15.26 -35.58
CA PHE A 5 -41.36 -14.25 -36.56
C PHE A 5 -40.06 -13.55 -36.15
N ASN A 6 -39.02 -13.82 -36.93
CA ASN A 6 -38.04 -12.86 -37.42
C ASN A 6 -37.81 -11.59 -36.57
N CYS A 7 -36.87 -11.64 -35.63
CA CYS A 7 -36.11 -10.46 -35.20
C CYS A 7 -34.76 -10.35 -35.93
N VAL A 8 -34.66 -10.86 -37.16
CA VAL A 8 -33.56 -10.56 -38.09
C VAL A 8 -33.95 -9.31 -38.89
N LYS A 9 -34.08 -8.17 -38.22
CA LYS A 9 -34.09 -6.83 -38.86
C LYS A 9 -34.10 -5.68 -37.85
N LEU A 10 -33.22 -5.75 -36.86
CA LEU A 10 -32.76 -4.53 -36.16
C LEU A 10 -31.26 -4.62 -35.89
N ILE A 11 -30.54 -5.15 -36.89
CA ILE A 11 -29.08 -5.10 -36.99
C ILE A 11 -28.76 -3.69 -37.47
N GLY A 12 -28.54 -2.77 -36.53
CA GLY A 12 -28.12 -1.42 -36.91
C GLY A 12 -28.27 -0.34 -35.86
N LEU A 13 -28.24 -0.62 -34.55
CA LEU A 13 -27.94 0.41 -33.54
C LEU A 13 -27.69 -0.14 -32.12
N LEU A 14 -26.93 -1.22 -31.93
CA LEU A 14 -26.68 -1.76 -30.57
C LEU A 14 -25.26 -2.34 -30.41
N ILE A 15 -24.26 -1.76 -31.07
CA ILE A 15 -22.83 -2.10 -30.87
C ILE A 15 -22.17 -1.15 -29.86
N VAL A 16 -22.87 -0.78 -28.77
CA VAL A 16 -22.30 0.06 -27.69
C VAL A 16 -22.46 -0.57 -26.30
N PHE A 17 -23.17 -1.69 -26.17
CA PHE A 17 -23.42 -2.36 -24.88
C PHE A 17 -22.82 -3.76 -24.77
N ILE A 18 -21.73 -4.02 -25.49
CA ILE A 18 -20.79 -5.09 -25.12
C ILE A 18 -19.46 -4.44 -24.76
N LEU A 19 -19.52 -3.45 -23.87
CA LEU A 19 -18.36 -3.18 -23.03
C LEU A 19 -18.15 -4.45 -22.22
N PRO A 20 -17.01 -5.15 -22.38
CA PRO A 20 -16.75 -6.31 -21.58
C PRO A 20 -16.85 -5.87 -20.12
N CYS A 21 -17.55 -6.64 -19.30
CA CYS A 21 -17.30 -6.67 -17.87
C CYS A 21 -15.85 -7.14 -17.68
N ILE A 22 -14.89 -6.28 -17.99
CA ILE A 22 -13.53 -6.41 -17.50
C ILE A 22 -13.70 -6.10 -16.02
N GLY A 23 -13.88 -7.15 -15.22
CA GLY A 23 -13.85 -7.02 -13.78
C GLY A 23 -12.54 -6.34 -13.43
N TYR A 24 -12.62 -5.08 -13.01
CA TYR A 24 -11.51 -4.42 -12.37
C TYR A 24 -11.37 -5.16 -11.04
N SER A 25 -10.52 -6.17 -10.97
CA SER A 25 -10.11 -6.70 -9.68
C SER A 25 -9.44 -5.54 -8.97
N GLU A 26 -9.98 -5.11 -7.83
CA GLU A 26 -9.29 -4.17 -6.95
C GLU A 26 -8.01 -4.86 -6.45
N THR A 27 -6.96 -4.86 -7.27
CA THR A 27 -5.62 -5.11 -6.78
C THR A 27 -5.32 -3.92 -5.88
N GLN A 28 -5.47 -4.10 -4.57
CA GLN A 28 -5.03 -3.10 -3.60
C GLN A 28 -3.55 -2.87 -3.85
N TYR A 29 -3.20 -1.70 -4.39
CA TYR A 29 -1.81 -1.32 -4.57
C TYR A 29 -1.19 -1.26 -3.17
N VAL A 30 -0.24 -2.14 -2.90
CA VAL A 30 0.55 -2.13 -1.67
C VAL A 30 1.91 -1.54 -2.01
N ASP A 31 2.25 -0.44 -1.33
CA ASP A 31 3.52 0.23 -1.57
C ASP A 31 4.69 -0.66 -1.08
N PRO A 32 5.70 -0.95 -1.92
CA PRO A 32 6.79 -1.86 -1.57
C PRO A 32 7.60 -1.44 -0.33
N MET A 33 7.78 -0.12 -0.12
CA MET A 33 8.49 0.38 1.07
C MET A 33 7.67 0.10 2.32
N THR A 34 6.40 0.49 2.34
CA THR A 34 5.55 0.24 3.51
C THR A 34 5.39 -1.24 3.82
N THR A 35 5.33 -2.09 2.79
CA THR A 35 5.29 -3.56 2.94
C THR A 35 6.53 -4.06 3.67
N CYS A 36 7.73 -3.74 3.16
CA CYS A 36 8.97 -4.19 3.78
C CYS A 36 9.12 -3.70 5.22
N LEU A 37 8.83 -2.41 5.47
CA LEU A 37 8.92 -1.83 6.81
C LEU A 37 7.93 -2.49 7.77
N ASN A 38 6.69 -2.72 7.35
CA ASN A 38 5.68 -3.36 8.19
C ASN A 38 6.03 -4.82 8.47
N ASP A 39 6.47 -5.58 7.47
CA ASP A 39 6.86 -6.99 7.63
C ASP A 39 8.05 -7.13 8.60
N TYR A 40 8.94 -6.14 8.64
CA TYR A 40 10.04 -6.12 9.59
C TYR A 40 9.60 -5.73 11.00
N VAL A 41 8.81 -4.66 11.13
CA VAL A 41 8.50 -4.01 12.41
C VAL A 41 7.38 -4.72 13.16
N LEU A 42 6.29 -5.10 12.49
CA LEU A 42 5.09 -5.63 13.14
C LEU A 42 5.35 -6.89 13.99
N PRO A 43 6.13 -7.89 13.53
CA PRO A 43 6.44 -9.07 14.33
C PRO A 43 7.28 -8.77 15.58
N LYS A 44 7.91 -7.60 15.65
CA LYS A 44 8.82 -7.18 16.74
C LYS A 44 8.20 -6.10 17.63
N LEU A 45 6.89 -5.83 17.49
CA LEU A 45 6.20 -4.82 18.30
C LEU A 45 6.30 -5.10 19.79
N SER A 46 6.22 -6.35 20.24
CA SER A 46 6.32 -6.69 21.67
C SER A 46 7.76 -6.87 22.18
N ALA A 47 8.76 -6.74 21.31
CA ALA A 47 10.16 -6.95 21.69
C ALA A 47 10.68 -5.81 22.58
N ASP A 48 11.53 -6.15 23.56
CA ASP A 48 12.25 -5.19 24.42
C ASP A 48 13.42 -4.55 23.66
N ILE A 49 13.08 -3.77 22.64
CA ILE A 49 14.01 -3.03 21.77
C ILE A 49 13.50 -1.60 21.72
N LEU A 50 14.36 -0.60 21.86
CA LEU A 50 13.96 0.80 21.69
C LEU A 50 13.26 1.02 20.32
N PRO A 51 12.12 1.71 20.27
CA PRO A 51 11.38 1.97 19.03
C PRO A 51 12.25 2.54 17.91
N GLU A 52 13.11 3.50 18.25
CA GLU A 52 14.02 4.15 17.31
C GLU A 52 14.99 3.14 16.72
N LYS A 53 15.59 2.29 17.56
CA LYS A 53 16.50 1.22 17.12
C LYS A 53 15.79 0.20 16.24
N LEU A 54 14.57 -0.22 16.59
CA LEU A 54 13.79 -1.14 15.77
C LEU A 54 13.52 -0.57 14.38
N VAL A 55 13.23 0.72 14.29
CA VAL A 55 12.96 1.42 13.03
C VAL A 55 14.24 1.70 12.26
N ASP A 56 15.35 2.03 12.92
CA ASP A 56 16.68 2.12 12.29
C ASP A 56 17.04 0.82 11.57
N ASP A 57 16.93 -0.31 12.28
CA ASP A 57 17.22 -1.63 11.73
C ASP A 57 16.29 -1.96 10.55
N ALA A 58 15.02 -1.55 10.62
CA ALA A 58 14.05 -1.71 9.54
C ALA A 58 14.42 -0.88 8.30
N PHE A 59 14.80 0.38 8.47
CA PHE A 59 15.21 1.28 7.39
C PHE A 59 16.51 0.82 6.73
N ILE A 60 17.44 0.27 7.51
CA ILE A 60 18.66 -0.37 6.98
C ILE A 60 18.30 -1.61 6.17
N THR A 61 17.43 -2.47 6.71
CA THR A 61 17.01 -3.72 6.04
C THR A 61 16.25 -3.45 4.74
N CYS A 62 15.36 -2.46 4.75
CA CYS A 62 14.52 -2.06 3.63
C CYS A 62 15.12 -0.94 2.79
N LYS A 63 16.45 -0.72 2.88
CA LYS A 63 17.13 0.43 2.26
C LYS A 63 16.80 0.58 0.78
N PHE A 64 16.76 -0.51 0.03
CA PHE A 64 16.45 -0.47 -1.40
C PHE A 64 15.06 0.13 -1.67
N GLN A 65 14.03 -0.34 -0.96
CA GLN A 65 12.66 0.16 -1.13
C GLN A 65 12.51 1.59 -0.62
N VAL A 66 13.19 1.94 0.48
CA VAL A 66 13.23 3.30 1.03
C VAL A 66 13.89 4.27 0.04
N ASP A 67 15.03 3.89 -0.55
CA ASP A 67 15.74 4.72 -1.53
C ASP A 67 14.91 4.91 -2.80
N GLU A 68 14.23 3.87 -3.31
CA GLU A 68 13.32 3.99 -4.46
C GLU A 68 12.12 4.90 -4.16
N TRP A 69 11.54 4.82 -2.97
CA TRP A 69 10.49 5.75 -2.53
C TRP A 69 11.00 7.19 -2.40
N LEU A 70 12.27 7.37 -2.02
CA LEU A 70 12.86 8.70 -1.83
C LEU A 70 13.30 9.39 -3.12
N LYS A 71 13.52 8.63 -4.19
CA LYS A 71 14.03 9.11 -5.48
C LYS A 71 13.29 10.32 -6.05
N PRO A 72 11.95 10.43 -5.99
CA PRO A 72 11.24 11.63 -6.47
C PRO A 72 11.58 12.89 -5.68
N PHE A 73 11.96 12.76 -4.40
CA PHE A 73 12.27 13.88 -3.52
C PHE A 73 13.72 14.38 -3.65
N GLU A 74 14.59 13.62 -4.30
CA GLU A 74 15.97 14.05 -4.60
C GLU A 74 15.97 15.25 -5.56
N ALA A 75 15.09 15.24 -6.55
CA ALA A 75 14.99 16.30 -7.55
C ALA A 75 14.54 17.66 -6.97
N ILE A 76 13.93 17.65 -5.79
CA ILE A 76 13.41 18.85 -5.12
C ILE A 76 14.13 19.17 -3.81
N ASP A 77 15.28 18.53 -3.54
CA ASP A 77 16.09 18.72 -2.33
C ASP A 77 15.29 18.48 -1.02
N LYS A 78 14.35 17.54 -1.07
CA LYS A 78 13.51 17.16 0.09
C LYS A 78 13.76 15.73 0.56
N ARG A 79 14.77 15.06 0.01
CA ARG A 79 15.10 13.66 0.32
C ARG A 79 15.31 13.44 1.82
N GLU A 80 16.17 14.23 2.46
CA GLU A 80 16.50 14.07 3.88
C GLU A 80 15.31 14.39 4.78
N GLU A 81 14.57 15.46 4.48
CA GLU A 81 13.36 15.84 5.22
C GLU A 81 12.29 14.72 5.17
N ASN A 82 12.06 14.13 3.99
CA ASN A 82 11.11 13.02 3.84
C ASN A 82 11.60 11.73 4.48
N TYR A 83 12.89 11.42 4.37
CA TYR A 83 13.49 10.29 5.08
C TYR A 83 13.23 10.42 6.59
N LYS A 84 13.57 11.57 7.16
CA LYS A 84 13.39 11.84 8.58
C LYS A 84 11.92 11.78 8.99
N SER A 85 11.03 12.41 8.22
CA SER A 85 9.60 12.41 8.50
C SER A 85 9.01 11.00 8.55
N MET A 86 9.37 10.16 7.57
CA MET A 86 8.89 8.77 7.51
C MET A 86 9.46 7.92 8.65
N HIS A 87 10.75 8.09 8.96
CA HIS A 87 11.40 7.41 10.07
C HIS A 87 10.76 7.77 11.43
N ASP A 88 10.63 9.07 11.70
CA ASP A 88 9.97 9.59 12.92
C ASP A 88 8.53 9.07 13.04
N PHE A 89 7.80 8.99 11.91
CA PHE A 89 6.45 8.44 11.86
C PHE A 89 6.42 6.97 12.33
N TYR A 90 7.28 6.11 11.77
CA TYR A 90 7.35 4.71 12.16
C TYR A 90 7.73 4.54 13.64
N ALA A 91 8.71 5.29 14.14
CA ALA A 91 9.13 5.22 15.55
C ALA A 91 7.99 5.64 16.49
N ARG A 92 7.23 6.68 16.13
CA ARG A 92 6.04 7.10 16.86
C ARG A 92 4.94 6.03 16.84
N MET A 93 4.69 5.41 15.69
CA MET A 93 3.65 4.38 15.57
C MET A 93 3.96 3.12 16.38
N VAL A 94 5.23 2.71 16.42
CA VAL A 94 5.68 1.62 17.32
C VAL A 94 5.40 1.97 18.78
N ASN A 95 5.77 3.18 19.20
CA ASN A 95 5.50 3.67 20.56
C ASN A 95 4.00 3.64 20.92
N ILE A 96 3.14 4.12 20.02
CA ILE A 96 1.70 4.14 20.23
C ILE A 96 1.14 2.71 20.34
N ARG A 97 1.53 1.82 19.43
CA ARG A 97 1.05 0.42 19.42
C ARG A 97 1.46 -0.34 20.68
N ARG A 98 2.72 -0.21 21.12
CA ARG A 98 3.19 -0.81 22.38
C ARG A 98 2.43 -0.31 23.60
N LYS A 99 2.17 1.00 23.68
CA LYS A 99 1.37 1.56 24.78
C LYS A 99 -0.06 1.02 24.78
N ALA A 100 -0.66 0.86 23.61
CA ALA A 100 -2.00 0.28 23.49
C ALA A 100 -2.02 -1.21 23.91
N GLU A 101 -1.00 -1.99 23.56
CA GLU A 101 -0.86 -3.38 24.01
C GLU A 101 -0.71 -3.48 25.54
N LEU A 102 0.06 -2.57 26.16
CA LEU A 102 0.22 -2.52 27.62
C LEU A 102 -1.06 -2.08 28.35
N SER A 103 -1.90 -1.24 27.74
CA SER A 103 -3.17 -0.81 28.35
C SER A 103 -4.29 -1.86 28.26
N ASN A 104 -4.14 -2.85 27.39
CA ASN A 104 -5.13 -3.92 27.17
C ASN A 104 -4.82 -5.21 27.96
N ASN A 105 -3.71 -5.24 28.70
CA ASN A 105 -3.26 -6.35 29.55
C ASN A 105 -3.32 -5.94 31.03
#